data_AF-A0A369QHI3-F1
#
_entry.id   AF-A0A369QHI3-F1
#
_cell.length_a   1.000
_cell.length_b   1.000
_cell.length_c   1.000
_cell.angle_alpha   90.00
_cell.angle_beta   90.00
_cell.angle_gamma   90.00
#
_symmetry.space_group_name_H-M   'P 1'
#
loop_
_entity.id
_entity.type
_entity.pdbx_description
1 polymer ?
#
loop_
_entity_poly.entity_id
_entity_poly.type
_entity_poly.pdbx_seq_one_letter_code
_entity_poly.pdbx_strand_id
1 'polypeptide(L)' 'MKSTELKSNIHQLIDSIQSEQLLQSLFDFLKSRENSETGKFWNSLTEEQKNEVLLAYEESEDEDKLVDAKSVFKKLS' A
#
# COMPACT_ATOMS: atom_id res chain seq x y z
N MET A 1 -13.82 -7.65 18.45
CA MET A 1 -12.71 -7.71 19.43
C MET A 1 -12.46 -6.33 19.99
N LYS A 2 -12.19 -6.24 21.30
CA LYS A 2 -11.75 -4.97 21.92
C LYS A 2 -10.23 -4.79 21.70
N SER A 3 -9.74 -3.55 21.74
CA SER A 3 -8.31 -3.24 21.52
C SER A 3 -7.36 -4.03 22.44
N THR A 4 -7.77 -4.27 23.69
CA THR A 4 -7.01 -5.07 24.67
C THR A 4 -6.89 -6.54 24.30
N GLU A 5 -7.98 -7.12 23.82
CA GLU A 5 -8.06 -8.52 23.38
C GLU A 5 -7.21 -8.73 22.11
N LEU A 6 -7.25 -7.78 21.17
CA LEU A 6 -6.42 -7.82 19.97
C LEU A 6 -4.93 -7.78 20.30
N LYS A 7 -4.51 -6.89 21.21
CA LYS A 7 -3.11 -6.82 21.67
C LYS A 7 -2.66 -8.13 22.30
N SER A 8 -3.48 -8.73 23.16
CA SER A 8 -3.18 -10.02 23.80
C SER A 8 -2.95 -11.12 22.77
N ASN A 9 -3.82 -11.22 21.76
CA ASN A 9 -3.71 -12.23 20.71
C ASN A 9 -2.46 -12.04 19.85
N ILE A 10 -2.07 -10.79 19.57
CA ILE A 10 -0.84 -10.48 18.83
C ILE A 10 0.40 -10.91 19.64
N HIS A 11 0.45 -10.64 20.94
CA HIS A 11 1.56 -11.08 21.79
C HIS A 11 1.70 -12.60 21.81
N GLN A 12 0.58 -13.33 21.99
CA GLN A 12 0.60 -14.79 21.94
C GLN A 12 1.06 -15.35 20.60
N LEU A 13 0.67 -14.71 19.50
CA LEU A 13 1.12 -15.08 18.16
C LEU A 13 2.63 -14.89 18.03
N ILE A 14 3.16 -13.75 18.47
CA ILE A 14 4.59 -13.45 18.46
C ILE A 14 5.37 -14.48 19.28
N ASP A 15 4.90 -14.82 20.48
CA ASP A 15 5.55 -15.77 21.37
C ASP A 15 5.61 -17.19 20.77
N SER A 16 4.67 -17.53 19.87
CA SER A 16 4.63 -18.84 19.20
C SER A 16 5.59 -18.95 18.00
N ILE A 17 6.11 -17.83 17.48
CA ILE A 17 7.00 -17.82 16.32
C ILE A 17 8.40 -18.27 16.75
N GLN A 18 8.83 -19.43 16.24
CA GLN A 18 10.19 -19.94 16.46
C GLN A 18 11.19 -19.50 15.37
N SER A 19 10.70 -19.13 14.18
CA SER A 19 11.54 -18.69 13.07
C SER A 19 11.95 -17.23 13.25
N GLU A 20 13.23 -16.99 13.49
CA GLU A 20 13.80 -15.65 13.60
C GLU A 20 13.57 -14.82 12.33
N GLN A 21 13.65 -15.45 11.15
CA GLN A 21 13.38 -14.79 9.86
C GLN A 21 11.93 -14.31 9.77
N LEU A 22 10.96 -15.11 10.24
CA LEU A 22 9.56 -14.72 10.26
C LEU A 22 9.32 -13.59 11.27
N LEU A 23 9.95 -13.66 12.44
CA LEU A 23 9.87 -12.63 13.47
C LEU A 23 10.43 -11.29 12.98
N GLN A 24 11.58 -11.31 12.30
CA GLN A 24 12.18 -10.14 11.66
C GLN A 24 11.24 -9.55 10.60
N SER A 25 10.67 -10.39 9.74
CA SER A 25 9.73 -9.95 8.70
C SER A 25 8.48 -9.28 9.28
N LEU A 26 7.95 -9.84 10.38
CA LEU A 26 6.79 -9.27 11.09
C LEU A 26 7.15 -7.92 11.74
N PHE A 27 8.33 -7.82 12.35
CA PHE A 27 8.82 -6.58 12.94
C PHE A 27 8.94 -5.47 11.88
N ASP A 28 9.61 -5.75 10.76
CA ASP A 28 9.80 -4.78 9.68
C ASP A 28 8.45 -4.32 9.11
N PHE A 29 7.50 -5.25 8.95
CA PHE A 29 6.15 -4.94 8.52
C PHE A 29 5.44 -3.99 9.49
N LEU A 30 5.37 -4.34 10.78
CA LEU A 30 4.70 -3.51 11.79
C LEU A 30 5.38 -2.14 11.92
N LYS A 31 6.71 -2.09 11.86
CA LYS A 31 7.49 -0.85 11.92
C LYS A 31 7.25 0.06 10.72
N SER A 32 7.12 -0.52 9.52
CA SER A 32 6.81 0.23 8.31
C SER A 32 5.42 0.89 8.37
N ARG A 33 4.48 0.26 9.09
CA ARG A 33 3.10 0.74 9.25
C ARG A 33 2.95 1.73 10.41
N GLU A 34 3.77 1.62 11.46
CA GLU A 34 3.77 2.54 12.60
C GLU A 34 3.96 4.00 12.16
N ASN A 35 4.80 4.23 11.15
CA ASN A 35 5.08 5.55 10.60
C ASN A 35 4.43 5.78 9.22
N SER A 36 3.55 4.88 8.76
CA SER A 36 2.84 5.09 7.51
C SER A 36 1.68 6.04 7.77
N GLU A 37 1.92 7.33 7.56
CA GLU A 37 0.81 8.28 7.43
C GLU A 37 0.01 7.92 6.18
N THR A 38 -1.31 7.80 6.35
CA THR A 38 -2.23 7.67 5.22
C THR A 38 -1.97 8.83 4.25
N GLY A 39 -1.78 8.51 2.97
CA GLY A 39 -1.48 9.53 1.97
C GLY A 39 -0.01 9.97 1.95
N LYS A 40 0.94 9.31 2.63
CA LYS A 40 2.38 9.67 2.54
C LYS A 40 2.88 9.81 1.10
N PHE A 41 2.48 8.91 0.20
CA PHE A 41 2.83 9.01 -1.22
C PHE A 41 2.16 10.21 -1.88
N TRP A 42 0.83 10.36 -1.72
CA TRP A 42 0.07 11.52 -2.21
C TRP A 42 0.66 12.85 -1.75
N ASN A 43 1.04 12.94 -0.48
CA ASN A 43 1.64 14.12 0.14
C ASN A 43 3.07 14.39 -0.34
N SER A 44 3.75 13.38 -0.90
CA SER A 44 5.10 13.54 -1.47
C SER A 44 5.10 14.03 -2.92
N LEU A 45 3.94 14.02 -3.59
CA LEU A 45 3.79 14.52 -4.96
C LEU A 45 3.81 16.06 -4.99
N THR A 46 4.38 16.64 -6.05
CA THR A 46 4.20 18.06 -6.37
C THR A 46 2.75 18.34 -6.75
N GLU A 47 2.32 19.60 -6.69
CA GLU A 47 0.96 19.98 -7.12
C GLU A 47 0.70 19.61 -8.59
N GLU A 48 1.71 19.75 -9.45
CA GLU A 48 1.63 19.31 -10.85
C GLU A 48 1.39 17.80 -10.95
N GLN A 49 2.14 16.98 -10.20
CA GLN A 49 1.95 15.53 -10.19
C GLN A 49 0.60 15.10 -9.62
N LYS A 50 0.08 15.81 -8.59
CA LYS A 50 -1.26 15.56 -8.07
C LYS A 50 -2.33 15.87 -9.11
N ASN A 51 -2.19 16.98 -9.84
CA ASN A 51 -3.10 17.34 -10.92
C ASN A 51 -3.10 16.31 -12.04
N GLU A 52 -1.93 15.79 -12.42
CA GLU A 52 -1.83 14.69 -13.41
C GLU A 52 -2.56 13.43 -12.94
N VAL A 53 -2.45 13.07 -11.66
CA VAL A 53 -3.18 11.90 -11.10
C VAL A 53 -4.69 12.13 -11.10
N LEU A 54 -5.16 13.33 -10.74
CA LEU A 54 -6.59 13.67 -10.77
C LEU A 54 -7.13 13.69 -12.19
N LEU A 55 -6.37 14.26 -13.14
CA LEU A 55 -6.73 14.27 -14.55
C LEU A 55 -6.83 12.85 -15.10
N ALA A 56 -5.84 11.99 -14.83
CA ALA A 56 -5.89 10.59 -15.26
C ALA A 56 -7.08 9.83 -14.65
N TYR A 57 -7.49 10.18 -13.42
CA TYR A 57 -8.68 9.61 -12.80
C TYR A 57 -9.95 10.06 -13.53
N GLU A 58 -10.10 11.35 -13.83
CA GLU A 58 -11.24 11.89 -14.60
C GLU A 58 -11.30 11.28 -16.01
N GLU A 59 -10.16 11.21 -16.71
CA GLU A 59 -10.07 10.59 -18.04
C GLU A 59 -10.39 9.10 -18.00
N SER A 60 -10.13 8.41 -16.89
CA SER A 60 -10.45 6.98 -16.78
C SER A 60 -11.94 6.67 -16.77
N GLU A 61 -12.78 7.67 -16.48
CA GLU A 61 -14.24 7.54 -16.55
C GLU A 61 -14.79 7.71 -17.97
N ASP A 62 -13.95 8.13 -18.93
CA ASP A 62 -14.28 8.28 -20.34
C ASP A 62 -13.65 7.16 -21.18
N GLU A 63 -14.48 6.26 -21.73
CA GLU A 63 -14.01 5.13 -22.54
C GLU A 63 -13.19 5.59 -23.77
N ASP A 64 -13.45 6.77 -24.33
CA ASP A 64 -12.73 7.31 -25.49
C ASP A 64 -11.31 7.77 -25.14
N LYS A 65 -10.99 7.90 -23.84
CA LYS A 65 -9.66 8.25 -23.32
C LYS A 65 -8.83 7.03 -22.91
N LEU A 66 -9.43 5.85 -22.90
CA LEU A 66 -8.75 4.63 -22.50
C LEU A 66 -7.88 4.07 -23.62
N VAL A 67 -6.72 3.55 -23.22
CA VAL A 67 -5.85 2.79 -24.13
C VAL A 67 -6.08 1.30 -23.95
N ASP A 68 -6.03 0.56 -25.06
CA ASP A 68 -6.16 -0.90 -25.01
C ASP A 68 -5.07 -1.53 -24.15
N ALA A 69 -5.48 -2.40 -23.22
CA ALA A 69 -4.60 -3.03 -22.26
C ALA A 69 -3.47 -3.85 -22.94
N LYS A 70 -3.75 -4.53 -24.06
CA LYS A 70 -2.73 -5.31 -24.78
C LYS A 70 -1.63 -4.39 -25.32
N SER A 71 -1.99 -3.18 -25.71
CA SER A 71 -1.05 -2.15 -26.20
C SER A 71 -0.14 -1.62 -25.09
N VAL A 72 -0.63 -1.53 -23.85
CA VAL A 72 0.16 -1.15 -22.67
C VAL A 72 1.18 -2.24 -22.33
N PHE A 73 0.74 -3.49 -22.19
CA PHE A 73 1.60 -4.59 -21.74
C PHE A 73 2.62 -5.06 -22.79
N LYS A 74 2.36 -4.84 -24.08
CA LYS A 74 3.33 -5.14 -25.15
C LYS A 74 4.60 -4.29 -25.10
N LYS A 75 4.57 -3.10 -24.47
CA LYS A 75 5.74 -2.22 -24.34
C LYS A 75 6.68 -2.61 -23.19
N LEU A 76 6.27 -3.56 -22.35
CA LEU A 76 6.98 -4.00 -21.15
C LEU A 76 7.63 -5.38 -21.30
N SER A 77 7.42 -6.04 -22.44
CA SER A 77 8.03 -7.31 -22.85
C SER A 77 9.14 -7.08 -23.87
#